data_AF-A0A917T5Q7-F1
#
_entry.id   AF-A0A917T5Q7-F1
#
_cell.length_a   1.000
_cell.length_b   1.000
_cell.length_c   1.000
_cell.angle_alpha   90.00
_cell.angle_beta   90.00
_cell.angle_gamma   90.00
#
_symmetry.space_group_name_H-M   'P 1'
#
loop_
_entity.id
_entity.type
_entity.pdbx_description
1 polymer ?
#
loop_
_entity_poly.entity_id
_entity_poly.type
_entity_poly.pdbx_seq_one_letter_code
_entity_poly.pdbx_strand_id
1 'polypeptide(L)' 'MGDEALAELRAEVAACAHDLSNALGAVMNYTTFLAEDLAGTPAAADYLPHLQSAAQRALDLVERLNATGAR' A
#
# COMPACT_ATOMS: atom_id res chain seq x y z
N MET A 1 21.40 15.49 -16.09
CA MET A 1 20.94 15.41 -14.68
C MET A 1 22.18 15.14 -13.86
N GLY A 2 22.50 15.96 -12.85
CA GLY A 2 23.67 15.72 -11.99
C GLY A 2 23.41 14.56 -11.03
N ASP A 3 24.47 13.93 -10.54
CA ASP A 3 24.39 12.80 -9.59
C ASP A 3 23.60 13.15 -8.31
N GLU A 4 23.68 14.41 -7.87
CA GLU A 4 22.93 14.94 -6.72
C GLU A 4 21.41 14.96 -6.96
N ALA A 5 20.96 15.46 -8.12
CA ALA A 5 19.54 15.48 -8.47
C ALA A 5 18.95 14.06 -8.63
N LEU A 6 19.76 13.09 -9.09
CA LEU A 6 19.34 11.68 -9.12
C LEU A 6 19.22 11.10 -7.71
N ALA A 7 20.13 11.47 -6.79
CA ALA A 7 20.10 11.02 -5.40
C ALA A 7 18.89 11.59 -4.64
N GLU A 8 18.58 12.87 -4.82
CA GLU A 8 17.39 13.51 -4.26
C GLU A 8 16.10 12.84 -4.74
N LEU A 9 15.97 12.62 -6.06
CA LEU A 9 14.80 11.94 -6.63
C LEU A 9 14.65 10.52 -6.07
N ARG A 10 15.75 9.77 -5.91
CA ARG A 10 15.71 8.43 -5.31
C ARG A 10 15.26 8.48 -3.84
N ALA A 11 15.72 9.46 -3.07
CA ALA A 11 15.31 9.63 -1.68
C ALA A 11 13.82 9.98 -1.56
N GLU A 12 13.31 10.88 -2.41
CA GLU A 12 11.88 11.25 -2.44
C GLU A 12 10.99 10.05 -2.81
N VAL A 13 11.39 9.27 -3.82
CA VAL A 13 10.65 8.06 -4.23
C VAL A 13 10.62 7.04 -3.09
N ALA A 14 11.73 6.83 -2.39
CA ALA A 14 11.79 5.90 -1.26
C ALA A 14 10.91 6.37 -0.08
N ALA A 15 10.93 7.67 0.24
CA ALA A 15 10.08 8.24 1.29
C ALA A 15 8.59 8.10 0.94
N CYS A 16 8.21 8.45 -0.29
CA CYS A 16 6.83 8.32 -0.77
C CYS A 16 6.36 6.86 -0.76
N ALA A 17 7.21 5.92 -1.17
CA ALA A 17 6.91 4.50 -1.12
C ALA A 17 6.71 4.00 0.32
N HIS A 18 7.53 4.47 1.27
CA HIS A 18 7.36 4.14 2.69
C HIS A 18 6.02 4.65 3.24
N ASP A 19 5.69 5.92 3.01
CA ASP A 19 4.44 6.53 3.48
C ASP A 19 3.21 5.86 2.87
N LEU A 20 3.28 5.51 1.58
CA LEU A 20 2.22 4.79 0.89
C LEU A 20 2.03 3.38 1.46
N SER A 21 3.11 2.64 1.74
CA SER A 21 3.02 1.34 2.40
C SER A 21 2.38 1.44 3.78
N ASN A 22 2.71 2.46 4.56
CA ASN A 22 2.10 2.68 5.88
C ASN A 22 0.59 2.94 5.75
N ALA A 23 0.17 3.78 4.80
CA ALA A 23 -1.24 4.07 4.55
C ALA A 23 -2.02 2.83 4.10
N LEU A 24 -1.45 2.02 3.20
CA LEU A 24 -2.06 0.77 2.73
C LEU A 24 -2.16 -0.27 3.85
N GLY A 25 -1.14 -0.37 4.71
CA GLY A 25 -1.18 -1.20 5.92
C GLY A 25 -2.31 -0.78 6.86
N ALA A 26 -2.52 0.53 7.07
CA ALA A 26 -3.65 1.03 7.86
C ALA A 26 -5.00 0.64 7.25
N VAL A 27 -5.16 0.77 5.92
CA VAL A 27 -6.38 0.34 5.22
C VAL A 27 -6.63 -1.17 5.41
N MET A 28 -5.60 -2.00 5.32
CA MET A 28 -5.72 -3.44 5.57
C MET A 28 -6.13 -3.76 7.02
N ASN A 29 -5.57 -3.05 7.99
CA ASN A 29 -5.95 -3.23 9.39
C ASN A 29 -7.41 -2.83 9.63
N TYR A 30 -7.84 -1.67 9.14
CA TYR A 30 -9.22 -1.23 9.29
C TYR A 30 -10.22 -2.10 8.53
N THR A 31 -9.88 -2.61 7.35
CA THR A 31 -10.74 -3.59 6.65
C THR A 31 -10.89 -4.89 7.43
N THR A 32 -9.85 -5.31 8.17
CA THR A 32 -9.93 -6.46 9.07
C THR A 32 -10.88 -6.18 10.24
N PHE A 33 -10.76 -5.02 10.90
CA PHE A 33 -11.70 -4.64 11.96
C PHE A 33 -13.13 -4.49 11.46
N LEU A 34 -13.33 -3.92 10.27
CA LEU A 34 -14.64 -3.85 9.63
C LEU A 34 -15.23 -5.24 9.33
N ALA A 35 -14.40 -6.25 9.05
CA ALA A 35 -14.87 -7.62 8.84
C ALA A 35 -15.44 -8.23 10.12
N GLU A 36 -14.83 -7.91 11.26
CA GLU A 36 -15.30 -8.31 12.59
C GLU A 36 -16.61 -7.58 12.95
N ASP A 37 -16.64 -6.25 12.78
CA ASP A 37 -17.80 -5.41 13.13
C ASP A 37 -19.03 -5.69 12.24
N LEU A 38 -18.82 -6.00 10.97
CA LEU A 38 -19.88 -6.26 9.99
C LEU A 38 -20.13 -7.75 9.73
N ALA A 39 -19.64 -8.61 10.62
CA ALA A 39 -19.78 -10.06 10.50
C ALA A 39 -21.26 -10.46 10.30
N GLY A 40 -21.52 -11.26 9.25
CA GLY A 40 -22.87 -11.71 8.91
C GLY A 40 -23.68 -10.76 8.03
N THR A 41 -23.13 -9.60 7.64
CA THR A 41 -23.77 -8.74 6.64
C THR A 41 -23.36 -9.15 5.20
N PRO A 42 -24.30 -9.13 4.23
CA PRO A 42 -23.95 -9.39 2.83
C PRO A 42 -22.94 -8.40 2.26
N ALA A 43 -22.99 -7.14 2.71
CA ALA A 43 -22.07 -6.09 2.29
C ALA A 43 -20.62 -6.38 2.71
N ALA A 44 -20.40 -6.94 3.90
CA ALA A 44 -19.06 -7.32 4.34
C ALA A 44 -18.48 -8.45 3.47
N ALA A 45 -19.30 -9.46 3.15
CA ALA A 45 -18.89 -10.58 2.31
C ALA A 45 -18.55 -10.17 0.88
N ASP A 46 -19.21 -9.14 0.36
CA ASP A 46 -18.99 -8.63 -1.00
C ASP A 46 -17.81 -7.64 -1.05
N TYR A 47 -17.81 -6.60 -0.22
CA TYR A 47 -16.88 -5.47 -0.39
C TYR A 47 -15.52 -5.65 0.28
N LEU A 48 -15.44 -6.32 1.43
CA LEU A 48 -14.19 -6.41 2.18
C LEU A 48 -13.10 -7.22 1.45
N PRO A 49 -13.41 -8.34 0.79
CA PRO A 49 -12.42 -9.04 -0.03
C PRO A 49 -11.88 -8.16 -1.17
N HIS A 50 -12.71 -7.31 -1.76
CA HIS A 50 -12.27 -6.38 -2.81
C HIS A 50 -11.33 -5.30 -2.28
N LEU A 51 -11.61 -4.75 -1.11
CA LEU A 51 -10.74 -3.76 -0.46
C LEU A 51 -9.39 -4.35 -0.05
N GLN A 52 -9.39 -5.53 0.59
CA GLN A 52 -8.16 -6.24 0.94
C GLN A 52 -7.33 -6.57 -0.31
N SER A 53 -7.98 -7.09 -1.35
CA SER A 53 -7.29 -7.42 -2.60
C SER A 53 -6.72 -6.18 -3.29
N ALA A 54 -7.41 -5.05 -3.26
CA ALA A 54 -6.91 -3.80 -3.84
C ALA A 54 -5.72 -3.25 -3.06
N ALA A 55 -5.79 -3.24 -1.72
CA ALA A 55 -4.70 -2.78 -0.87
C ALA A 55 -3.45 -3.66 -1.02
N GLN A 56 -3.62 -4.98 -1.08
CA GLN A 56 -2.51 -5.91 -1.30
C GLN A 56 -1.84 -5.70 -2.66
N ARG A 57 -2.63 -5.59 -3.75
CA ARG A 57 -2.05 -5.29 -5.08
C ARG A 57 -1.28 -3.98 -5.09
N ALA A 58 -1.76 -2.97 -4.37
CA ALA A 58 -1.06 -1.69 -4.26
C ALA A 58 0.27 -1.84 -3.49
N LEU A 59 0.30 -2.61 -2.40
CA LEU A 59 1.54 -2.91 -1.67
C LEU A 59 2.56 -3.62 -2.56
N ASP A 60 2.13 -4.66 -3.28
CA ASP A 60 3.01 -5.40 -4.20
C ASP A 60 3.65 -4.47 -5.26
N LEU A 61 2.90 -3.48 -5.75
CA LEU A 61 3.41 -2.48 -6.68
C LEU A 61 4.45 -1.56 -6.03
N VAL A 62 4.21 -1.12 -4.79
CA VAL A 62 5.15 -0.28 -4.03
C VAL A 62 6.43 -1.03 -3.72
N GLU A 63 6.35 -2.30 -3.33
CA GLU A 63 7.51 -3.16 -3.11
C GLU A 63 8.34 -3.34 -4.38
N ARG A 64 7.70 -3.54 -5.52
CA ARG A 64 8.37 -3.61 -6.82
C ARG A 64 9.04 -2.29 -7.21
N LEU A 65 8.40 -1.16 -6.93
CA LEU A 65 8.98 0.17 -7.16
C LEU A 65 10.26 0.35 -6.33
N ASN A 66 10.21 0.01 -5.04
CA ASN A 66 11.37 0.04 -4.16
C ASN A 66 12.50 -0.88 -4.63
N ALA A 67 12.18 -2.12 -5.01
CA ALA A 67 13.16 -3.08 -5.51
C ALA A 67 13.80 -2.64 -6.84
N THR A 68 13.08 -1.85 -7.65
CA THR A 68 13.58 -1.31 -8.92
C THR A 68 14.40 -0.04 -8.71
N GLY A 69 14.01 0.84 -7.79
CA GLY A 69 14.75 2.06 -7.44
C GLY A 69 16.05 1.82 -6.66
N ALA A 70 16.18 0.67 -6.01
CA ALA A 70 17.40 0.22 -5.33
C ALA A 70 18.50 -0.32 -6.27
N ARG A 71 18.22 -0.45 -7.57
CA ARG A 71 19.19 -0.83 -8.62
C ARG A 71 19.67 0.40 -9.38
#